data_AF-A0A3S1GKT8-F1
#
_entry.id   AF-A0A3S1GKT8-F1
#
_cell.length_a   1.000
_cell.length_b   1.000
_cell.length_c   1.000
_cell.angle_alpha   90.00
_cell.angle_beta   90.00
_cell.angle_gamma   90.00
#
_symmetry.space_group_name_H-M   'P 1'
#
loop_
_entity.id
_entity.type
_entity.pdbx_description
1 polymer ?
#
loop_
_entity_poly.entity_id
_entity_poly.type
_entity_poly.pdbx_seq_one_letter_code
_entity_poly.pdbx_strand_id
1 'polypeptide(L)' 'QSKLDRKAPDAGKWSAMAKRFVTDIGFDIANQALQLHGGYGYLHDYGIEKLVRDLRVHQILEGTNEIMRVIIARALIGR' A
#
# COMPACT_ATOMS: atom_id res chain seq x y z
N GLN A 1 -9.97 8.01 -18.74
CA GLN A 1 -9.32 6.68 -18.73
C GLN A 1 -7.95 6.76 -18.06
N SER A 2 -7.62 5.78 -17.23
CA SER A 2 -6.32 5.71 -16.55
C SER A 2 -5.17 5.55 -17.56
N LYS A 3 -3.92 5.73 -17.11
CA LYS A 3 -2.75 5.43 -17.96
C LYS A 3 -2.61 3.93 -18.25
N LEU A 4 -3.05 3.10 -17.31
CA LEU A 4 -3.08 1.66 -17.45
C LEU A 4 -4.06 1.25 -18.55
N ASP A 5 -5.29 1.80 -18.54
CA ASP A 5 -6.34 1.46 -19.51
C ASP A 5 -5.92 1.78 -20.96
N ARG A 6 -5.12 2.84 -21.13
CA ARG A 6 -4.61 3.29 -22.42
C ARG A 6 -3.30 2.63 -22.83
N LYS A 7 -2.79 1.68 -22.04
CA LYS A 7 -1.48 1.02 -22.24
C LYS A 7 -0.34 2.02 -22.46
N ALA A 8 -0.35 3.12 -21.71
CA ALA A 8 0.70 4.12 -21.82
C ALA A 8 2.07 3.50 -21.48
N PRO A 9 3.16 3.89 -22.16
CA PRO A 9 4.48 3.28 -21.95
C PRO A 9 5.00 3.46 -20.52
N ASP A 10 4.55 4.50 -19.81
CA ASP A 10 4.92 4.76 -18.42
C ASP A 10 3.93 4.19 -17.40
N ALA A 11 2.92 3.41 -17.80
CA ALA A 11 1.89 2.89 -16.92
C ALA A 11 2.46 2.08 -15.73
N GLY A 12 3.52 1.30 -15.95
CA GLY A 12 4.18 0.52 -14.90
C GLY A 12 4.71 1.39 -13.74
N LYS A 13 5.29 2.56 -14.06
CA LYS A 13 5.74 3.53 -13.05
C LYS A 13 4.56 4.04 -12.22
N TRP A 14 3.46 4.41 -12.86
CA TRP A 14 2.27 4.91 -12.15
C TRP A 14 1.63 3.85 -11.27
N SER A 15 1.56 2.60 -11.74
CA SER A 15 1.09 1.47 -10.93
C SER A 15 1.98 1.22 -9.72
N ALA A 16 3.31 1.28 -9.89
CA ALA A 16 4.26 1.13 -8.78
C ALA A 16 4.12 2.26 -7.74
N MET A 17 3.95 3.51 -8.19
CA MET A 17 3.68 4.66 -7.31
C MET A 17 2.36 4.47 -6.53
N ALA A 18 1.30 4.07 -7.23
CA ALA A 18 0.00 3.83 -6.62
C ALA A 18 0.07 2.72 -5.58
N LYS A 19 0.61 1.54 -5.92
CA LYS A 19 0.75 0.40 -5.01
C LYS A 19 1.50 0.77 -3.74
N ARG A 20 2.67 1.41 -3.87
CA ARG A 20 3.47 1.82 -2.71
C ARG A 20 2.66 2.74 -1.80
N PHE A 21 2.07 3.79 -2.39
CA PHE A 21 1.33 4.80 -1.63
C PHE A 21 0.11 4.22 -0.92
N VAL A 22 -0.76 3.48 -1.61
CA VAL A 22 -2.02 2.99 -1.03
C VAL A 22 -1.79 1.94 0.04
N THR A 23 -0.72 1.15 -0.08
CA THR A 23 -0.41 0.10 0.92
C THR A 23 0.21 0.66 2.18
N ASP A 24 1.06 1.68 2.07
CA ASP A 24 1.57 2.41 3.24
C ASP A 24 0.44 3.16 3.96
N ILE A 25 -0.33 3.98 3.23
CA ILE A 25 -1.42 4.77 3.81
C ILE A 25 -2.53 3.88 4.38
N GLY A 26 -2.90 2.80 3.68
CA GLY A 26 -3.92 1.87 4.16
C GLY A 26 -3.54 1.25 5.49
N PHE A 27 -2.29 0.79 5.62
CA PHE A 27 -1.79 0.23 6.88
C PHE A 27 -1.77 1.28 7.99
N ASP A 28 -1.25 2.49 7.72
CA ASP A 28 -1.18 3.57 8.70
C ASP A 28 -2.56 3.97 9.23
N ILE A 29 -3.56 4.09 8.34
CA ILE A 29 -4.94 4.40 8.72
C ILE A 29 -5.52 3.31 9.62
N ALA A 30 -5.36 2.03 9.26
CA ALA A 30 -5.87 0.94 10.08
C ALA A 30 -5.18 0.89 11.45
N ASN A 31 -3.88 1.16 11.50
CA ASN A 31 -3.12 1.20 12.74
C ASN A 31 -3.54 2.38 13.63
N GLN A 32 -3.81 3.55 13.05
CA GLN A 32 -4.38 4.68 13.79
C GLN A 32 -5.79 4.38 14.30
N ALA A 33 -6.63 3.73 13.51
CA ALA A 33 -7.96 3.30 13.94
C ALA A 33 -7.87 2.34 15.14
N LEU A 34 -6.93 1.39 15.12
CA LEU A 34 -6.66 0.50 16.24
C LEU A 34 -6.25 1.28 17.49
N GLN A 35 -5.32 2.23 17.36
CA GLN A 35 -4.88 3.07 18.46
C GLN A 35 -6.02 3.91 19.07
N LEU A 36 -6.92 4.46 18.24
CA LEU A 36 -8.07 5.24 18.69
C LEU A 36 -9.08 4.40 19.49
N HIS A 37 -9.25 3.13 19.15
CA HIS A 37 -10.14 2.22 19.87
C HIS A 37 -9.51 1.62 21.14
N GLY A 38 -8.21 1.83 21.36
CA GLY A 38 -7.48 1.31 22.51
C GLY A 38 -7.59 -0.20 22.63
N GLY A 39 -7.84 -0.70 23.85
CA GLY A 39 -7.99 -2.14 24.10
C GLY A 39 -9.13 -2.80 23.31
N TYR A 40 -10.22 -2.08 23.04
CA TYR A 40 -11.34 -2.59 22.25
C TYR A 40 -10.94 -2.86 20.80
N GLY A 41 -9.96 -2.11 20.25
CA GLY A 41 -9.45 -2.34 18.91
C GLY A 41 -8.76 -3.69 18.72
N TYR A 42 -8.32 -4.33 19.81
CA TYR A 42 -7.74 -5.68 19.83
C TYR A 42 -8.78 -6.79 19.98
N LEU A 43 -10.03 -6.47 20.33
CA LEU A 43 -11.07 -7.47 20.47
C LEU A 43 -11.60 -7.89 19.11
N HIS A 44 -11.76 -9.20 18.92
CA HIS A 44 -12.18 -9.75 17.64
C HIS A 44 -13.58 -9.25 17.21
N ASP A 45 -14.43 -8.93 18.17
CA ASP A 45 -15.79 -8.41 17.95
C ASP A 45 -15.83 -7.09 17.15
N TYR A 46 -14.77 -6.27 17.24
CA TYR A 46 -14.68 -5.00 16.51
C TYR A 46 -13.98 -5.15 15.15
N GLY A 47 -13.27 -6.26 14.90
CA GLY A 47 -12.64 -6.56 13.61
C GLY A 47 -11.45 -5.66 13.20
N ILE A 48 -11.07 -4.67 14.00
CA ILE A 48 -10.00 -3.71 13.65
C ILE A 48 -8.64 -4.39 13.62
N GLU A 49 -8.34 -5.25 14.58
CA GLU A 49 -7.10 -6.05 14.61
C GLU A 49 -6.93 -6.90 13.35
N LYS A 50 -8.03 -7.45 12.82
CA LYS A 50 -8.03 -8.22 11.57
C LYS A 50 -7.64 -7.33 10.39
N LEU A 51 -8.18 -6.12 10.29
CA LEU A 51 -7.82 -5.18 9.22
C LEU A 51 -6.33 -4.82 9.26
N VAL A 52 -5.77 -4.56 10.44
CA VAL A 52 -4.33 -4.29 10.60
C VAL A 52 -3.49 -5.47 10.13
N ARG A 53 -3.86 -6.71 10.53
CA ARG A 53 -3.16 -7.93 10.10
C ARG A 53 -3.25 -8.15 8.59
N ASP A 54 -4.44 -8.00 8.02
CA ASP A 54 -4.69 -8.21 6.60
C ASP A 54 -3.93 -7.18 5.75
N LEU A 55 -3.93 -5.90 6.14
CA LEU A 55 -3.28 -4.86 5.36
C LEU A 55 -1.75 -4.92 5.42
N ARG A 56 -1.18 -5.49 6.48
CA ARG A 56 0.28 -5.57 6.64
C ARG A 56 0.96 -6.31 5.48
N VAL A 57 0.32 -7.35 4.96
CA VAL A 57 0.89 -8.19 3.91
C VAL A 57 0.99 -7.47 2.56
N HIS A 58 0.16 -6.44 2.33
CA HIS A 58 0.18 -5.70 1.07
C HIS A 58 1.45 -4.86 0.88
N GLN A 59 2.17 -4.52 1.96
CA GLN A 59 3.48 -3.88 1.85
C GLN A 59 4.57 -4.86 1.37
N ILE A 60 4.31 -6.17 1.39
CA ILE A 60 5.28 -7.25 1.11
C ILE A 60 4.99 -7.95 -0.22
N LEU A 61 3.73 -8.33 -0.48
CA LEU A 61 3.34 -9.06 -1.69
C LEU A 61 3.20 -8.15 -2.92
N GLU A 62 3.17 -8.77 -4.10
CA GLU A 62 3.07 -8.12 -5.41
C GLU A 62 4.17 -7.07 -5.65
N GLY A 63 5.35 -7.37 -5.10
CA GLY A 63 6.52 -6.49 -5.04
C GLY A 63 6.50 -5.61 -3.80
N THR A 64 7.53 -5.74 -2.96
CA THR A 64 7.63 -4.97 -1.70
C THR A 64 7.67 -3.46 -1.94
N ASN A 65 7.34 -2.66 -0.93
CA ASN A 65 7.38 -1.20 -1.07
C ASN A 65 8.80 -0.67 -1.34
N GLU A 66 9.83 -1.38 -0.89
CA GLU A 66 11.24 -1.14 -1.22
C GLU A 66 11.50 -1.36 -2.72
N ILE A 67 10.99 -2.47 -3.28
CA ILE A 67 11.10 -2.75 -4.72
C ILE A 67 10.34 -1.73 -5.54
N MET A 68 9.15 -1.31 -5.10
CA MET A 68 8.41 -0.22 -5.75
C MET A 68 9.23 1.08 -5.76
N ARG A 69 9.91 1.43 -4.65
CA ARG A 69 10.83 2.59 -4.63
C ARG A 69 11.96 2.44 -5.66
N VAL A 70 12.55 1.26 -5.81
CA VAL A 70 13.59 1.00 -6.82
C VAL A 70 13.06 1.19 -8.24
N ILE A 71 11.87 0.64 -8.56
CA ILE A 71 11.24 0.78 -9.89
C ILE A 71 10.96 2.26 -10.19
N ILE A 72 10.40 2.99 -9.23
CA ILE A 72 10.11 4.42 -9.37
C ILE A 72 11.41 5.20 -9.58
N ALA A 73 12.44 4.93 -8.79
CA ALA A 73 13.74 5.61 -8.90
C ALA A 73 14.40 5.40 -10.27
N ARG A 74 14.41 4.16 -10.79
CA ARG A 74 14.92 3.87 -12.14
C ARG A 74 14.18 4.66 -13.21
N ALA A 75 12.85 4.69 -13.13
CA ALA A 75 12.01 5.43 -14.05
C ALA A 75 12.19 6.96 -13.98
N LEU A 76 12.63 7.50 -12.85
CA LEU A 76 12.95 8.93 -12.69
C LEU A 76 14.36 9.27 -13.19
N ILE A 77 15.32 8.37 -13.01
CA ILE A 77 16.72 8.57 -13.37
C ILE A 77 16.98 8.27 -14.87
N GLY A 78 16.02 7.66 -15.57
CA GLY A 78 16.11 7.41 -17.02
C GLY A 78 17.10 6.30 -17.39
N ARG A 79 17.31 5.32 -16.48
CA ARG A 79 18.08 4.10 -16.73
C ARG A 79 17.17 2.89 -16.80
#